data_AF-W7Q8W8-F1
#
_entry.id   AF-W7Q8W8-F1
#
_cell.length_a   1.000
_cell.length_b   1.000
_cell.length_c   1.000
_cell.angle_alpha   90.00
_cell.angle_beta   90.00
_cell.angle_gamma   90.00
#
_symmetry.space_group_name_H-M   'P 1'
#
loop_
_entity.id
_entity.type
_entity.pdbx_description
1 polymer ?
#
loop_
_entity_poly.entity_id
_entity_poly.type
_entity_poly.pdbx_seq_one_letter_code
_entity_poly.pdbx_strand_id
1 'polypeptide(L)' 'MSEQRRSVIKRVYVPTYFRQLPSGERVQVPGHYREQGMGG' A
#
# COMPACT_ATOMS: atom_id res chain seq x y z
N MET A 1 -21.77 -6.24 -27.38
CA MET A 1 -21.73 -6.31 -25.90
C MET A 1 -20.57 -5.46 -25.43
N SER A 2 -20.81 -4.40 -24.67
CA SER A 2 -19.73 -3.58 -24.10
C SER A 2 -19.14 -4.34 -22.91
N GLU A 3 -17.93 -4.89 -23.06
CA GLU A 3 -17.14 -5.39 -21.94
C GLU A 3 -16.91 -4.25 -20.96
N GLN A 4 -17.75 -4.19 -19.92
CA GLN A 4 -17.54 -3.34 -18.77
C GLN A 4 -16.18 -3.69 -18.20
N ARG A 5 -15.18 -2.82 -18.43
CA ARG A 5 -13.83 -2.98 -17.92
C ARG A 5 -13.91 -3.11 -16.41
N ARG A 6 -13.84 -4.34 -15.89
CA ARG A 6 -13.80 -4.59 -14.45
C ARG A 6 -12.47 -4.05 -13.92
N SER A 7 -12.53 -2.96 -13.16
CA SER A 7 -11.36 -2.47 -12.44
C SER A 7 -10.99 -3.51 -11.37
N VAL A 8 -9.91 -4.25 -11.60
CA VAL A 8 -9.35 -5.16 -10.60
C VAL A 8 -8.64 -4.30 -9.55
N ILE A 9 -9.21 -4.22 -8.35
CA ILE A 9 -8.56 -3.57 -7.22
C ILE A 9 -7.39 -4.48 -6.79
N LYS A 10 -6.17 -4.10 -7.20
CA LYS A 10 -4.95 -4.77 -6.77
C LYS A 10 -4.60 -4.30 -5.36
N ARG A 11 -4.81 -5.15 -4.35
CA ARG A 11 -4.33 -4.94 -2.98
C ARG A 11 -2.94 -5.55 -2.86
N VAL A 12 -1.97 -4.75 -2.42
CA VAL A 12 -0.61 -5.22 -2.17
C VAL A 12 -0.39 -5.28 -0.66
N TYR A 13 -0.04 -6.46 -0.14
CA TYR A 13 0.33 -6.62 1.26
C TYR A 13 1.72 -6.04 1.50
N VAL A 14 1.82 -5.12 2.45
CA VAL A 14 3.09 -4.61 2.96
C VAL A 14 3.36 -5.29 4.30
N PRO A 15 4.47 -6.03 4.44
CA PRO A 15 4.82 -6.67 5.71
C PRO A 15 5.25 -5.63 6.75
N THR A 16 5.29 -6.05 8.01
CA THR A 16 5.86 -5.23 9.09
C THR A 16 7.32 -4.90 8.79
N TYR A 17 7.69 -3.63 8.99
CA TYR A 17 9.06 -3.16 8.76
C TYR A 17 9.46 -2.10 9.79
N PHE A 18 10.75 -1.83 9.91
CA PHE A 18 11.25 -0.72 10.72
C PHE A 18 11.62 0.44 9.82
N ARG A 19 11.28 1.67 10.24
CA ARG A 19 11.76 2.89 9.58
C ARG A 19 12.45 3.80 10.60
N GLN A 20 13.47 4.52 10.14
CA GLN A 20 13.99 5.66 10.89
C GLN A 20 13.14 6.89 10.59
N LEU A 21 12.80 7.61 11.65
CA LEU A 21 12.20 8.93 11.55
C LEU A 21 13.29 9.98 11.28
N PRO A 22 12.94 11.15 10.73
CA PRO A 22 13.90 12.25 10.57
C PRO A 22 14.54 12.70 11.89
N SER A 23 13.89 12.43 13.03
CA SER A 23 14.42 12.67 14.38
C SER A 23 15.52 11.67 14.80
N GLY A 24 15.78 10.62 14.01
CA GLY A 24 16.70 9.52 14.35
C GLY A 24 16.06 8.38 15.13
N GLU A 25 14.80 8.51 15.56
CA GLU A 25 14.08 7.45 16.26
C GLU A 25 13.75 6.28 15.31
N ARG A 26 13.91 5.05 15.79
CA ARG A 26 13.57 3.84 15.04
C ARG A 26 12.21 3.33 15.47
N VAL A 27 11.25 3.35 14.56
CA VAL A 27 9.87 2.92 14.82
C VAL A 27 9.53 1.65 14.04
N GLN A 28 8.74 0.77 14.66
CA GLN A 28 8.15 -0.38 13.99
C GLN A 28 6.84 0.05 13.30
N VAL A 29 6.73 -0.24 12.01
CA VAL A 29 5.53 -0.01 11.21
C VAL A 29 4.84 -1.35 11.00
N PRO A 30 3.63 -1.56 11.54
CA PRO A 30 2.86 -2.78 11.31
C PRO A 30 2.53 -3.00 9.83
N GLY A 31 2.49 -4.26 9.43
CA GLY A 31 2.06 -4.64 8.10
C GLY A 31 0.62 -4.21 7.81
N HIS A 32 0.38 -3.74 6.58
CA HIS A 32 -0.93 -3.28 6.13
C HIS A 32 -1.09 -3.52 4.62
N TYR A 33 -2.33 -3.56 4.16
CA TYR A 33 -2.61 -3.56 2.72
C TYR A 33 -2.54 -2.14 2.19
N ARG A 34 -1.76 -1.93 1.13
CA ARG A 34 -1.79 -0.68 0.38
C ARG A 34 -2.81 -0.80 -0.72
N GLU A 35 -3.74 0.15 -0.73
CA GLU A 35 -4.53 0.42 -1.92
C GLU A 35 -3.61 1.09 -2.93
N GLN A 36 -3.37 0.40 -4.05
CA GLN A 36 -2.76 1.04 -5.20
C GLN A 36 -3.80 2.03 -5.75
N GLY A 37 -3.81 3.23 -5.16
CA GLY A 37 -4.66 4.31 -5.61
C GLY A 37 -4.49 4.49 -7.11
N MET A 38 -5.63 4.57 -7.80
CA MET A 38 -5.69 5.03 -9.18
C MET A 38 -5.04 6.41 -9.23
N GLY A 39 -3.76 6.47 -9.61
CA GLY A 39 -3.09 7.73 -9.96
C GLY A 39 -3.58 8.14 -11.34
N GLY A 40 -4.17 9.35 -11.41
CA GLY A 40 -4.51 10.02 -12.65
C GLY A 40 -3.31 10.57 -13.39
#